data_AF-A0A8X6JBC4-F1
#
_entry.id   AF-A0A8X6JBC4-F1
#
_cell.length_a   1.000
_cell.length_b   1.000
_cell.length_c   1.000
_cell.angle_alpha   90.00
_cell.angle_beta   90.00
_cell.angle_gamma   90.00
#
_symmetry.space_group_name_H-M   'P 1'
#
loop_
_entity.id
_entity.type
_entity.pdbx_description
1 polymer ?
#
loop_
_entity_poly.entity_id
_entity_poly.type
_entity_poly.pdbx_seq_one_letter_code
_entity_poly.pdbx_strand_id
1 'polypeptide(L)'
;MNPIENFKNKRAPIRSAVTKLITKIQNYIENNSDDVDNILELQDQLIEKELSLKQLNSEMEILIVDVSEFNAEMNASEECSEKIVSIKYKIKSYIKRRECNLNVSNSHKYGQIKTDHSNQ
;
A
#
# COMPACT_ATOMS: atom_id res chain seq x y z
N MET A 1 -15.17 -30.35 -11.86
CA MET A 1 -15.16 -28.97 -11.31
C MET A 1 -14.40 -28.10 -12.30
N ASN A 2 -14.94 -26.96 -12.73
CA ASN A 2 -14.27 -26.08 -13.71
C ASN A 2 -12.99 -25.50 -13.07
N PRO A 3 -11.78 -25.70 -13.65
CA PRO A 3 -10.52 -25.19 -13.11
C PRO A 3 -10.54 -23.68 -12.84
N ILE A 4 -11.18 -22.90 -13.70
CA ILE A 4 -11.31 -21.44 -13.58
C ILE A 4 -12.14 -21.06 -12.34
N GLU A 5 -13.20 -21.81 -12.06
CA GLU A 5 -14.06 -21.59 -10.88
C GLU A 5 -13.27 -21.78 -9.57
N ASN A 6 -12.35 -22.75 -9.54
CA ASN A 6 -11.48 -22.96 -8.39
C ASN A 6 -10.50 -21.80 -8.17
N PHE A 7 -9.99 -21.20 -9.24
CA PHE A 7 -9.14 -20.02 -9.13
C PHE A 7 -9.93 -18.78 -8.69
N LYS A 8 -11.14 -18.56 -9.22
CA LYS A 8 -12.05 -17.50 -8.78
C LYS A 8 -12.35 -17.63 -7.27
N ASN A 9 -12.61 -18.85 -6.78
CA ASN A 9 -12.86 -19.13 -5.38
C ASN A 9 -11.64 -18.87 -4.47
N LYS A 10 -10.41 -19.09 -4.95
CA LYS A 10 -9.18 -18.74 -4.22
C LYS A 10 -8.90 -17.23 -4.24
N ARG A 11 -9.28 -16.53 -5.31
CA ARG A 11 -9.05 -15.08 -5.47
C ARG A 11 -9.97 -14.22 -4.60
N ALA A 12 -11.24 -14.62 -4.48
CA ALA A 12 -12.23 -13.88 -3.71
C ALA A 12 -11.79 -13.51 -2.27
N PRO A 13 -11.30 -14.45 -1.43
CA PRO A 13 -10.85 -14.12 -0.08
C PRO A 13 -9.59 -13.25 -0.07
N ILE A 14 -8.67 -13.44 -1.03
CA ILE A 14 -7.46 -12.62 -1.13
C ILE A 14 -7.80 -11.17 -1.50
N ARG A 15 -8.71 -10.96 -2.47
CA ARG A 15 -9.25 -9.64 -2.78
C ARG A 15 -9.89 -8.98 -1.58
N SER A 16 -10.72 -9.72 -0.82
CA SER A 16 -11.34 -9.19 0.39
C SER A 16 -10.31 -8.75 1.43
N ALA A 17 -9.25 -9.55 1.63
CA ALA A 17 -8.16 -9.22 2.54
C ALA A 17 -7.38 -7.98 2.08
N VAL A 18 -7.06 -7.87 0.79
CA VAL A 18 -6.40 -6.70 0.20
C VAL A 18 -7.25 -5.44 0.38
N THR A 19 -8.56 -5.50 0.10
CA THR A 19 -9.46 -4.36 0.32
C THR A 19 -9.45 -3.90 1.78
N LYS A 20 -9.50 -4.83 2.73
CA LYS A 20 -9.43 -4.51 4.17
C LYS A 20 -8.09 -3.87 4.57
N LEU A 21 -6.98 -4.38 4.06
CA LEU A 21 -5.65 -3.83 4.30
C LEU A 21 -5.54 -2.41 3.74
N ILE A 22 -6.03 -2.18 2.52
CA ILE A 22 -6.07 -0.86 1.89
C ILE A 22 -6.88 0.11 2.74
N THR A 23 -8.09 -0.25 3.17
CA THR A 23 -8.93 0.62 4.01
C THR A 23 -8.26 0.95 5.34
N LYS A 24 -7.59 -0.02 5.98
CA LYS A 24 -6.82 0.23 7.21
C LYS A 24 -5.67 1.21 6.96
N ILE A 25 -4.87 0.99 5.93
CA ILE A 25 -3.75 1.89 5.58
C ILE A 25 -4.26 3.29 5.26
N GLN A 26 -5.35 3.42 4.51
CA GLN A 26 -5.99 4.70 4.21
C GLN A 26 -6.42 5.44 5.48
N ASN A 27 -7.08 4.77 6.42
CA ASN A 27 -7.45 5.37 7.70
C ASN A 27 -6.23 5.86 8.48
N TYR A 28 -5.11 5.13 8.48
CA TYR A 28 -3.88 5.57 9.16
C TYR A 28 -3.29 6.84 8.51
N ILE A 29 -3.33 6.92 7.17
CA ILE A 29 -2.86 8.09 6.41
C ILE A 29 -3.77 9.30 6.65
N GLU A 30 -5.09 9.13 6.53
CA GLU A 30 -6.06 10.22 6.67
C GLU A 30 -6.07 10.82 8.08
N ASN A 31 -5.88 9.98 9.10
CA ASN A 31 -5.82 10.41 10.49
C ASN A 31 -4.42 10.87 10.93
N ASN A 32 -3.44 10.93 10.02
CA ASN A 32 -2.05 11.28 10.34
C ASN A 32 -1.49 10.48 11.53
N SER A 33 -1.71 9.16 11.54
CA SER A 33 -1.15 8.28 12.57
C SER A 33 0.39 8.37 12.60
N ASP A 34 0.95 8.36 13.80
CA ASP A 34 2.40 8.34 14.05
C ASP A 34 2.93 6.91 14.31
N ASP A 35 2.08 5.89 14.20
CA ASP A 35 2.39 4.47 14.39
C ASP A 35 3.03 3.88 13.11
N VAL A 36 4.29 4.22 12.89
CA VAL A 36 5.07 3.84 11.69
C VAL A 36 5.31 2.33 11.61
N ASP A 37 5.57 1.67 12.73
CA ASP A 37 5.91 0.23 12.77
C ASP A 37 4.75 -0.64 12.29
N ASN A 38 3.53 -0.33 12.73
CA ASN A 38 2.32 -1.03 12.28
C ASN A 38 1.98 -0.73 10.82
N ILE A 39 2.27 0.47 10.31
CA ILE A 39 2.12 0.79 8.88
C ILE A 39 3.09 -0.04 8.03
N LEU A 40 4.33 -0.26 8.50
CA LEU A 40 5.31 -1.14 7.84
C LEU A 40 4.84 -2.60 7.83
N GLU A 41 4.31 -3.09 8.96
CA GLU A 41 3.76 -4.46 9.02
C GLU A 41 2.57 -4.65 8.05
N LEU A 42 1.65 -3.67 7.99
CA LEU A 42 0.54 -3.68 7.05
C LEU A 42 1.02 -3.62 5.59
N GLN A 43 2.12 -2.92 5.32
CA GLN A 43 2.74 -2.86 4.00
C GLN A 43 3.32 -4.22 3.59
N ASP A 44 4.03 -4.90 4.47
CA ASP A 44 4.58 -6.24 4.19
C ASP A 44 3.47 -7.25 3.90
N GLN A 45 2.41 -7.24 4.72
CA GLN A 45 1.22 -8.07 4.48
C GLN A 45 0.57 -7.76 3.13
N LEU A 46 0.52 -6.49 2.71
CA LEU A 46 -0.04 -6.10 1.42
C LEU A 46 0.82 -6.61 0.25
N ILE A 47 2.15 -6.54 0.37
CA ILE A 47 3.10 -7.03 -0.63
C ILE A 47 2.95 -8.55 -0.82
N GLU A 48 2.85 -9.32 0.26
CA GLU A 48 2.65 -10.77 0.17
C GLU A 48 1.35 -11.13 -0.55
N LYS A 49 0.26 -10.39 -0.28
CA LYS A 49 -1.03 -10.61 -0.97
C LYS A 49 -0.98 -10.17 -2.43
N GLU A 50 -0.23 -9.12 -2.77
CA GLU A 50 0.01 -8.71 -4.17
C GLU A 50 0.73 -9.82 -4.95
N LEU A 51 1.80 -10.39 -4.38
CA LEU A 51 2.54 -11.49 -4.99
C LEU A 51 1.65 -12.71 -5.20
N SER A 52 0.84 -13.05 -4.19
CA SER A 52 -0.12 -14.16 -4.28
C SER A 52 -1.16 -13.95 -5.39
N LEU A 53 -1.65 -12.71 -5.56
CA LEU A 53 -2.59 -12.36 -6.63
C LEU A 53 -1.93 -12.46 -8.01
N LYS A 54 -0.71 -11.95 -8.17
CA LYS A 54 0.04 -12.05 -9.44
C LYS A 54 0.21 -13.51 -9.86
N GLN A 55 0.60 -14.36 -8.92
CA GLN A 55 0.82 -15.78 -9.18
C GLN A 55 -0.48 -16.47 -9.62
N LEU A 56 -1.59 -16.23 -8.93
CA LEU A 56 -2.90 -16.76 -9.31
C LEU A 56 -3.38 -16.23 -10.67
N ASN A 57 -3.13 -14.95 -10.97
CA ASN A 57 -3.47 -14.35 -12.27
C ASN A 57 -2.70 -15.01 -13.41
N SER A 58 -1.38 -15.17 -13.28
CA SER A 58 -0.58 -15.87 -14.30
C SER A 58 -1.01 -17.33 -14.48
N GLU A 59 -1.39 -18.02 -13.39
CA GLU A 59 -1.93 -19.39 -13.47
C GLU A 59 -3.30 -19.45 -14.19
N MET A 60 -4.15 -18.43 -14.03
CA MET A 60 -5.40 -18.31 -14.80
C MET A 60 -5.17 -17.93 -16.26
N GLU A 61 -4.24 -17.02 -16.55
CA GLU A 61 -3.91 -16.59 -17.92
C GLU A 61 -3.47 -17.78 -18.80
N ILE A 62 -2.78 -18.77 -18.21
CA ILE A 62 -2.40 -20.03 -18.88
C ILE A 62 -3.63 -20.91 -19.22
N LEU A 63 -4.73 -20.77 -18.47
CA LEU A 63 -5.93 -21.61 -18.57
C LEU A 63 -7.07 -20.96 -19.37
N ILE A 64 -7.04 -19.64 -19.60
CA ILE A 64 -8.08 -18.92 -20.34
C ILE A 64 -7.81 -19.05 -21.84
N VAL A 65 -8.54 -19.95 -22.50
CA VAL A 65 -8.52 -20.16 -23.96
C VAL A 65 -9.55 -19.27 -24.69
N ASP A 66 -10.41 -18.55 -23.94
CA ASP A 66 -11.44 -17.64 -24.47
C ASP A 66 -11.01 -16.17 -24.37
N VAL A 67 -10.80 -15.54 -25.52
CA VAL A 67 -10.26 -14.17 -25.70
C VAL A 67 -11.13 -13.10 -25.00
N SER A 68 -12.42 -13.35 -24.83
CA SER A 68 -13.35 -12.39 -24.22
C SER A 68 -13.19 -12.29 -22.69
N GLU A 69 -13.04 -13.43 -22.01
CA GLU A 69 -12.78 -13.47 -20.57
C GLU A 69 -11.36 -12.98 -20.24
N PHE A 70 -10.39 -13.28 -21.13
CA PHE A 70 -9.01 -12.79 -20.99
C PHE A 70 -8.93 -11.26 -20.98
N ASN A 71 -9.60 -10.59 -21.93
CA ASN A 71 -9.58 -9.12 -22.02
C ASN A 71 -10.23 -8.44 -20.81
N ALA A 72 -11.33 -8.98 -20.30
CA ALA A 72 -11.98 -8.43 -19.10
C ALA A 72 -11.09 -8.55 -17.86
N GLU A 73 -10.40 -9.68 -17.71
CA GLU A 73 -9.49 -9.91 -16.59
C GLU A 73 -8.20 -9.07 -16.72
N MET A 74 -7.66 -8.93 -17.94
CA MET A 74 -6.52 -8.04 -18.22
C MET A 74 -6.83 -6.60 -17.84
N ASN A 75 -7.97 -6.06 -18.28
CA ASN A 75 -8.38 -4.69 -17.95
C ASN A 75 -8.54 -4.49 -16.43
N ALA A 76 -9.13 -5.46 -15.72
CA ALA A 76 -9.27 -5.40 -14.28
C ALA A 76 -7.92 -5.48 -13.54
N SER A 77 -6.97 -6.26 -14.07
CA SER A 77 -5.60 -6.38 -13.56
C SER A 77 -4.81 -5.09 -13.78
N GLU A 78 -5.00 -4.43 -14.92
CA GLU A 78 -4.36 -3.17 -15.28
C GLU A 78 -4.87 -2.02 -14.41
N GLU A 79 -6.19 -1.91 -14.21
CA GLU A 79 -6.80 -0.94 -13.28
C GLU A 79 -6.31 -1.14 -11.84
N CYS A 80 -6.15 -2.41 -11.42
CA CYS A 80 -5.58 -2.73 -10.11
C CYS A 80 -4.11 -2.32 -10.00
N SER A 81 -3.33 -2.52 -11.07
CA SER A 81 -1.91 -2.16 -11.13
C SER A 81 -1.71 -0.64 -11.08
N GLU A 82 -2.54 0.13 -11.78
CA GLU A 82 -2.52 1.60 -11.72
C GLU A 82 -2.82 2.12 -10.32
N LYS A 83 -3.80 1.52 -9.63
CA LYS A 83 -4.12 1.85 -8.23
C LYS A 83 -2.94 1.57 -7.30
N ILE A 84 -2.22 0.46 -7.51
CA ILE A 84 -1.00 0.12 -6.76
C ILE A 84 0.11 1.16 -7.01
N VAL A 85 0.35 1.54 -8.27
CA VAL A 85 1.37 2.55 -8.59
C VAL A 85 1.03 3.91 -7.96
N SER A 86 -0.24 4.31 -8.04
CA SER A 86 -0.73 5.55 -7.45
C SER A 86 -0.50 5.59 -5.94
N ILE A 87 -0.84 4.52 -5.22
CA ILE A 87 -0.66 4.48 -3.77
C ILE A 87 0.82 4.40 -3.36
N LYS A 88 1.67 3.67 -4.10
CA LYS A 88 3.12 3.66 -3.88
C LYS A 88 3.73 5.06 -3.96
N TYR A 89 3.30 5.85 -4.94
CA TYR A 89 3.71 7.24 -5.06
C TYR A 89 3.26 8.08 -3.86
N LYS A 90 2.00 7.96 -3.46
CA LYS A 90 1.45 8.70 -2.30
C LYS A 90 2.18 8.36 -0.99
N ILE A 91 2.45 7.08 -0.74
CA ILE A 91 3.21 6.61 0.43
C ILE A 91 4.61 7.24 0.44
N LYS A 92 5.34 7.15 -0.69
CA LYS A 92 6.69 7.72 -0.80
C LYS A 92 6.71 9.22 -0.54
N SER A 93 5.72 9.95 -1.06
CA SER A 93 5.57 11.38 -0.80
C SER A 93 5.24 11.71 0.66
N TYR A 94 4.42 10.90 1.32
CA TYR A 94 4.06 11.07 2.73
C TYR A 94 5.25 10.84 3.67
N ILE A 95 5.99 9.75 3.47
CA ILE A 95 7.21 9.44 4.24
C ILE A 95 8.21 10.59 4.12
N LYS A 96 8.52 11.02 2.89
CA LYS A 96 9.45 12.13 2.64
C LYS A 96 9.02 13.42 3.36
N ARG A 97 7.70 13.71 3.39
CA ARG A 97 7.16 14.87 4.11
C ARG A 97 7.34 14.74 5.62
N ARG A 98 7.09 13.56 6.19
CA ARG A 98 7.26 13.29 7.63
C ARG A 98 8.73 13.38 8.04
N GLU A 99 9.64 12.82 7.25
CA GLU A 99 11.09 12.93 7.47
C GLU A 99 11.56 14.39 7.43
N CYS A 100 11.11 15.18 6.45
CA CYS A 100 11.39 16.62 6.41
C CYS A 100 10.85 17.35 7.65
N ASN A 101 9.63 17.05 8.07
CA ASN A 101 9.02 17.69 9.25
C ASN A 101 9.75 17.32 10.54
N LEU A 102 10.17 16.05 10.72
CA LEU A 102 10.99 15.60 11.84
C LEU A 102 12.35 16.33 11.90
N ASN A 103 12.99 16.52 10.74
CA ASN A 103 14.25 17.26 10.62
C ASN A 103 14.10 18.76 10.94
N VAL A 104 12.96 19.37 10.60
CA VAL A 104 12.66 20.79 10.92
C VAL A 104 12.29 20.97 12.40
N SER A 105 11.57 20.02 13.00
CA SER A 105 11.27 20.04 14.44
C SER A 105 12.53 19.87 15.31
N ASN A 106 13.52 19.11 14.83
CA ASN A 106 14.82 19.00 15.50
C ASN A 106 15.67 20.26 15.35
N SER A 107 15.62 21.00 14.22
CA SER A 107 16.38 22.25 14.08
C SER A 107 15.83 23.41 14.92
N HIS A 108 14.50 23.47 15.15
CA HIS A 108 13.89 24.49 16.00
C HIS A 108 14.17 24.31 17.50
N LYS A 109 14.45 23.09 17.97
CA LYS A 109 14.84 22.84 19.37
C LYS A 109 16.25 23.35 19.73
N TYR A 110 17.18 23.38 18.77
CA TYR A 110 18.55 23.86 19.02
C TYR A 110 18.72 25.39 18.84
N GLY A 111 17.68 26.10 18.37
CA GLY A 111 17.72 27.55 18.16
C GLY A 111 17.26 28.42 19.34
N GLN A 112 16.63 27.84 20.37
CA GLN A 112 16.03 28.61 21.49
C GLN A 112 16.81 28.53 22.82
N ILE A 113 17.98 27.88 22.88
CA ILE A 113 18.74 27.72 24.15
C ILE A 113 19.79 28.83 24.37
N LYS A 114 19.87 29.86 23.52
CA LYS A 114 20.88 30.93 23.63
C LYS A 114 20.33 32.35 23.75
N THR A 115 19.37 32.57 24.64
CA THR A 115 19.14 33.90 25.22
C THR A 115 18.48 33.70 26.57
N ASP A 116 19.27 33.50 27.62
CA ASP A 116 19.02 34.07 28.93
C ASP A 116 20.19 33.74 29.85
N HIS A 117 20.57 34.74 30.66
CA HIS A 117 21.65 34.74 31.66
C HIS A 117 23.03 35.21 31.17
N SER A 118 23.15 36.53 31.04
CA SER A 118 24.22 37.27 31.71
C SER A 118 23.78 38.71 31.95
N ASN A 119 23.04 38.90 33.06
CA ASN A 119 22.95 40.17 33.75
C ASN A 119 23.33 39.90 35.21
N GLN A 120 24.62 40.09 35.52
CA GLN A 120 25.11 40.64 36.78
C GLN A 120 26.61 40.91 36.68
#